data_AF-G7VFV9-F1
#
_entry.id   AF-G7VFV9-F1
#
_cell.length_a   1.000
_cell.length_b   1.000
_cell.length_c   1.000
_cell.angle_alpha   90.00
_cell.angle_beta   90.00
_cell.angle_gamma   90.00
#
_symmetry.space_group_name_H-M   'P 1'
#
loop_
_entity.id
_entity.type
_entity.pdbx_description
1 polymer ?
#
loop_
_entity_poly.entity_id
_entity_poly.type
_entity_poly.pdbx_seq_one_letter_code
_entity_poly.pdbx_strand_id
1 'polypeptide(L)'
;MDFVELGKVWRAVKIAVGLGGEVSYWDLHRAFGGDAVYVLEKAQELCLLKWTRVERGGRTRVVYRLTKRAIEMIDMTMDRCPVEAEVRRGRLLIRTPLGSYAVGYSPSALLSLAEKLAEACGEDRREMYDKLKKAAERAVRCARGLEKWLVQA
;
A
#
# COMPACT_ATOMS: atom_id res chain seq x y z
N MET A 1 10.55 5.37 2.74
CA MET A 1 9.65 4.97 1.65
C MET A 1 8.53 5.97 1.59
N ASP A 2 8.44 6.72 0.50
CA ASP A 2 7.41 7.72 0.28
C ASP A 2 6.14 7.05 -0.30
N PHE A 3 4.96 7.58 0.00
CA PHE A 3 3.68 7.00 -0.40
C PHE A 3 3.46 7.06 -1.92
N VAL A 4 4.02 8.07 -2.58
CA VAL A 4 4.02 8.18 -4.05
C VAL A 4 4.72 6.96 -4.68
N GLU A 5 5.75 6.42 -4.00
CA GLU A 5 6.48 5.23 -4.44
C GLU A 5 5.61 3.97 -4.28
N LEU A 6 4.89 3.85 -3.16
CA LEU A 6 3.97 2.74 -2.88
C LEU A 6 2.78 2.69 -3.84
N GLY A 7 2.19 3.83 -4.20
CA GLY A 7 1.09 3.90 -5.18
C GLY A 7 1.51 3.38 -6.55
N LYS A 8 2.69 3.79 -7.04
CA LYS A 8 3.25 3.29 -8.31
C LYS A 8 3.54 1.79 -8.26
N VAL A 9 4.12 1.30 -7.18
CA VAL A 9 4.37 -0.14 -6.97
C VAL A 9 3.07 -0.92 -6.98
N TRP A 10 2.03 -0.43 -6.30
CA TRP A 10 0.74 -1.11 -6.27
C TRP A 10 0.05 -1.13 -7.63
N ARG A 11 0.16 -0.04 -8.40
CA ARG A 11 -0.29 -0.02 -9.80
C ARG A 11 0.45 -1.05 -10.65
N ALA A 12 1.75 -1.27 -10.43
CA ALA A 12 2.51 -2.33 -11.10
C ALA A 12 2.01 -3.74 -10.72
N VAL A 13 1.70 -3.96 -9.43
CA VAL A 13 1.08 -5.21 -8.95
C VAL A 13 -0.28 -5.44 -9.63
N LYS A 14 -1.14 -4.41 -9.71
CA LYS A 14 -2.43 -4.49 -10.40
C LYS A 14 -2.29 -4.83 -11.89
N ILE A 15 -1.29 -4.27 -12.57
CA ILE A 15 -0.98 -4.64 -13.97
C ILE A 15 -0.60 -6.12 -14.06
N ALA A 16 0.27 -6.61 -13.17
CA ALA A 16 0.64 -8.02 -13.15
C ALA A 16 -0.57 -8.93 -12.90
N VAL A 17 -1.48 -8.57 -11.99
CA VAL A 17 -2.75 -9.29 -11.77
C VAL A 17 -3.58 -9.35 -13.06
N GLY A 18 -3.78 -8.20 -13.71
CA GLY A 18 -4.55 -8.12 -14.96
C GLY A 18 -3.95 -8.93 -16.12
N LEU A 19 -2.65 -9.23 -16.06
CA LEU A 19 -1.92 -10.05 -17.03
C LEU A 19 -1.78 -11.52 -16.59
N GLY A 20 -2.49 -11.96 -15.54
CA GLY A 20 -2.49 -13.36 -15.09
C GLY A 20 -1.35 -13.70 -14.11
N GLY A 21 -0.79 -12.70 -13.43
CA GLY A 21 0.24 -12.85 -12.39
C GLY A 21 1.68 -12.71 -12.87
N GLU A 22 1.88 -12.41 -14.16
CA GLU A 22 3.18 -12.20 -14.79
C GLU A 22 3.22 -10.88 -15.55
N VAL A 23 4.31 -10.13 -15.41
CA VAL A 23 4.52 -8.88 -16.14
C VAL A 23 5.96 -8.82 -16.67
N SER A 24 6.15 -8.31 -17.89
CA SER A 24 7.49 -8.04 -18.43
C SER A 24 7.94 -6.61 -18.13
N TYR A 25 9.24 -6.35 -18.24
CA TYR A 25 9.76 -4.97 -18.16
C TYR A 25 9.04 -4.04 -19.14
N TRP A 26 8.74 -4.51 -20.36
CA TRP A 26 8.10 -3.69 -21.39
C TRP A 26 6.64 -3.36 -21.10
N ASP A 27 5.93 -4.21 -20.35
CA ASP A 27 4.58 -3.90 -19.90
C ASP A 27 4.61 -2.78 -18.86
N LEU A 28 5.58 -2.82 -17.93
CA LEU A 28 5.78 -1.76 -16.94
C LEU A 28 6.30 -0.46 -17.59
N HIS A 29 7.22 -0.56 -18.55
CA HIS A 29 7.74 0.60 -19.28
C HIS A 29 6.63 1.32 -20.07
N ARG A 30 5.66 0.59 -20.62
CA ARG A 30 4.48 1.21 -21.25
C ARG A 30 3.61 2.00 -20.26
N ALA A 31 3.55 1.58 -19.00
CA ALA A 31 2.72 2.23 -17.99
C ALA A 31 3.43 3.36 -17.23
N PHE A 32 4.74 3.25 -17.03
CA PHE A 32 5.52 4.14 -16.16
C PHE A 32 6.65 4.88 -16.89
N GLY A 33 6.90 4.59 -18.17
CA GLY A 33 8.00 5.18 -18.92
C GLY A 33 9.35 4.92 -18.26
N GLY A 34 10.16 5.97 -18.12
CA GLY A 34 11.49 5.90 -17.49
C GLY A 34 11.48 5.47 -16.02
N ASP A 35 10.35 5.61 -15.32
CA ASP A 35 10.22 5.20 -13.92
C ASP A 35 10.10 3.67 -13.75
N ALA A 36 9.94 2.91 -14.84
CA ALA A 36 9.66 1.48 -14.76
C ALA A 36 10.75 0.68 -14.03
N VAL A 37 12.02 1.05 -14.21
CA VAL A 37 13.15 0.43 -13.49
C VAL A 37 13.00 0.66 -11.98
N TYR A 38 12.77 1.92 -11.60
CA TYR A 38 12.60 2.30 -10.20
C TYR A 38 11.40 1.60 -9.54
N VAL A 39 10.24 1.59 -10.21
CA VAL A 39 9.02 0.94 -9.70
C VAL A 39 9.24 -0.56 -9.53
N LEU A 40 9.95 -1.18 -10.47
CA LEU A 40 10.27 -2.60 -10.42
C LEU A 40 11.21 -2.92 -9.25
N GLU A 41 12.28 -2.15 -9.07
CA GLU A 41 13.22 -2.32 -7.94
C GLU A 41 12.47 -2.23 -6.61
N LYS A 42 11.60 -1.24 -6.44
CA LYS A 42 10.78 -1.11 -5.22
C LYS A 42 9.79 -2.25 -5.05
N ALA A 43 9.17 -2.74 -6.12
CA ALA A 43 8.29 -3.91 -6.06
C ALA A 43 9.06 -5.18 -5.63
N GLN A 44 10.33 -5.31 -6.02
CA GLN A 44 11.20 -6.41 -5.62
C GLN A 44 11.70 -6.26 -4.18
N GLU A 45 12.10 -5.06 -3.75
CA GLU A 45 12.46 -4.76 -2.35
C GLU A 45 11.31 -5.12 -1.39
N LEU A 46 10.07 -4.79 -1.77
CA LEU A 46 8.87 -5.14 -1.02
C LEU A 46 8.45 -6.61 -1.15
N CYS A 47 9.21 -7.42 -1.90
CA CYS A 47 8.93 -8.82 -2.18
C CYS A 47 7.55 -9.04 -2.80
N LEU A 48 7.05 -8.10 -3.62
CA LEU A 48 5.76 -8.20 -4.30
C LEU A 48 5.89 -8.79 -5.71
N LEU A 49 7.01 -8.48 -6.36
CA LEU A 49 7.39 -9.07 -7.63
C LEU A 49 8.71 -9.82 -7.48
N LYS A 50 8.84 -10.95 -8.17
CA LYS A 50 10.08 -11.73 -8.25
C LYS A 50 10.42 -12.00 -9.70
N TRP A 51 11.64 -11.66 -10.10
CA TRP A 51 12.13 -11.98 -11.44
C TRP A 51 12.23 -13.50 -11.64
N THR A 52 11.90 -13.97 -12.84
CA THR A 52 11.93 -15.38 -13.23
C THR A 52 12.28 -15.46 -14.71
N ARG A 53 13.05 -16.50 -15.07
CA ARG A 53 13.29 -16.85 -16.47
C ARG A 53 12.22 -17.81 -16.94
N VAL A 54 11.62 -17.51 -18.08
CA VAL A 54 10.65 -18.38 -18.74
C VAL A 54 11.12 -18.71 -20.14
N GLU A 55 11.02 -19.99 -20.48
CA GLU A 55 11.23 -20.50 -21.83
C GLU A 55 9.91 -20.41 -22.60
N ARG A 56 9.83 -19.58 -23.65
CA ARG A 56 8.65 -19.50 -24.53
C ARG A 56 9.08 -19.44 -25.99
N GLY A 57 8.64 -20.41 -26.79
CA GLY A 57 8.95 -20.50 -28.21
C GLY A 57 10.46 -20.60 -28.50
N GLY A 58 11.20 -21.38 -27.69
CA GLY A 58 12.64 -21.57 -27.85
C GLY A 58 13.50 -20.35 -27.50
N ARG A 59 12.94 -19.34 -26.83
CA ARG A 59 13.67 -18.17 -26.34
C ARG A 59 13.46 -17.99 -24.85
N THR A 60 14.57 -17.81 -24.12
CA THR A 60 14.54 -17.42 -22.71
C THR A 60 14.14 -15.95 -22.59
N ARG A 61 13.13 -15.65 -21.77
CA ARG A 61 12.68 -14.29 -21.46
C ARG A 61 12.69 -14.05 -19.95
N VAL A 62 12.90 -12.81 -19.54
CA VAL A 62 12.76 -12.38 -18.14
C VAL A 62 11.37 -11.81 -17.94
N VAL A 63 10.66 -12.35 -16.95
CA VAL A 63 9.36 -11.86 -16.48
C VAL A 63 9.41 -11.67 -14.97
N TYR A 64 8.46 -10.92 -14.44
CA TYR A 64 8.31 -10.65 -13.02
C TYR A 64 6.97 -11.23 -12.57
N ARG A 65 7.03 -12.22 -11.66
CA ARG A 65 5.87 -12.92 -11.13
C ARG A 65 5.42 -12.30 -9.82
N LEU A 66 4.11 -12.26 -9.60
CA LEU A 66 3.56 -12.01 -8.27
C LEU A 66 4.07 -13.05 -7.28
N THR A 67 4.47 -12.59 -6.11
CA THR A 67 4.83 -13.48 -5.01
C THR A 67 3.59 -13.88 -4.21
N LYS A 68 3.74 -14.88 -3.34
CA LYS A 68 2.69 -15.24 -2.37
C LYS A 68 2.30 -14.04 -1.50
N ARG A 69 3.29 -13.25 -1.05
CA ARG A 69 3.06 -12.02 -0.28
C ARG A 69 2.22 -11.01 -1.05
N ALA A 70 2.46 -10.85 -2.36
CA ALA A 70 1.64 -9.97 -3.18
C ALA A 70 0.20 -10.45 -3.26
N ILE A 71 -0.02 -11.76 -3.45
CA ILE A 71 -1.37 -12.34 -3.50
C ILE A 71 -2.09 -12.13 -2.17
N GLU A 72 -1.45 -12.45 -1.04
CA GLU A 72 -2.00 -12.21 0.30
C GLU A 72 -2.34 -10.73 0.52
N MET A 73 -1.48 -9.81 0.06
CA MET A 73 -1.75 -8.38 0.09
C MET A 73 -2.91 -7.97 -0.82
N ILE A 74 -3.00 -8.53 -2.03
CA ILE A 74 -4.07 -8.25 -2.97
C ILE A 74 -5.41 -8.63 -2.34
N ASP A 75 -5.51 -9.83 -1.78
CA ASP A 75 -6.73 -10.31 -1.11
C ASP A 75 -7.14 -9.36 0.03
N MET A 76 -6.18 -8.96 0.87
CA MET A 76 -6.42 -7.97 1.93
C MET A 76 -6.84 -6.60 1.37
N THR A 77 -6.32 -6.18 0.22
CA THR A 77 -6.65 -4.86 -0.35
C THR A 77 -7.98 -4.87 -1.10
N MET A 78 -8.37 -6.01 -1.70
CA MET A 78 -9.71 -6.23 -2.28
C MET A 78 -10.80 -6.19 -1.20
N ASP A 79 -10.47 -6.53 0.05
CA ASP A 79 -11.28 -6.30 1.25
C ASP A 79 -11.34 -4.83 1.69
N ARG A 80 -11.39 -3.92 0.71
CA ARG A 80 -11.45 -2.47 0.91
C ARG A 80 -10.37 -1.98 1.89
N CYS A 81 -9.11 -2.36 1.64
CA CYS A 81 -7.93 -1.79 2.29
C CYS A 81 -8.12 -1.60 3.82
N PRO A 82 -8.12 -2.70 4.59
CA PRO A 82 -8.43 -2.68 6.00
C PRO A 82 -7.49 -1.74 6.74
N VAL A 83 -8.08 -0.98 7.65
CA VAL A 83 -7.38 0.00 8.49
C VAL A 83 -7.56 -0.43 9.94
N GLU A 84 -6.44 -0.73 10.58
CA GLU A 84 -6.36 -0.91 12.02
C GLU A 84 -5.65 0.29 12.64
N ALA A 85 -6.01 0.64 13.87
CA ALA A 85 -5.34 1.70 14.59
C ALA A 85 -5.11 1.29 16.05
N GLU A 86 -3.96 1.69 16.61
CA GLU A 86 -3.65 1.58 18.02
C GLU A 86 -2.99 2.87 18.51
N VAL A 87 -3.14 3.18 19.80
CA VAL A 87 -2.41 4.29 20.42
C VAL A 87 -1.13 3.75 21.03
N ARG A 88 0.01 4.27 20.58
CA ARG A 88 1.33 3.86 21.08
C ARG A 88 2.18 5.08 21.37
N ARG A 89 2.62 5.23 22.63
CA ARG A 89 3.46 6.36 23.10
C ARG A 89 2.89 7.74 22.73
N GLY A 90 1.56 7.91 22.86
CA GLY A 90 0.89 9.19 22.56
C GLY A 90 0.70 9.50 21.06
N ARG A 91 1.02 8.57 20.16
CA ARG A 91 0.72 8.69 18.72
C ARG A 91 -0.27 7.64 18.27
N LEU A 92 -1.00 7.95 17.20
CA LEU A 92 -1.84 6.98 16.52
C LEU A 92 -0.98 6.19 15.54
N LEU A 93 -0.84 4.89 15.77
CA LEU A 93 -0.24 3.97 14.81
C LEU A 93 -1.36 3.35 13.98
N ILE A 94 -1.39 3.68 12.69
CA ILE A 94 -2.31 3.12 11.72
C ILE A 94 -1.60 2.01 10.95
N ARG A 95 -2.23 0.83 10.87
CA ARG A 95 -1.74 -0.31 10.09
C ARG A 95 -2.68 -0.56 8.92
N THR A 96 -2.10 -0.71 7.74
CA THR A 96 -2.79 -1.08 6.50
C THR A 96 -1.95 -2.14 5.76
N PRO A 97 -2.50 -2.79 4.73
CA PRO A 97 -1.70 -3.68 3.88
C PRO A 97 -0.47 -3.01 3.26
N LEU A 98 -0.51 -1.69 3.07
CA LEU A 98 0.56 -0.90 2.46
C LEU A 98 1.67 -0.51 3.45
N GLY A 99 1.45 -0.66 4.76
CA GLY A 99 2.44 -0.36 5.77
C GLY A 99 1.85 0.09 7.10
N SER A 100 2.75 0.52 8.00
CA SER A 100 2.39 1.11 9.29
C SER A 100 2.80 2.57 9.33
N TYR A 101 1.90 3.43 9.80
CA TYR A 101 2.04 4.89 9.77
C TYR A 101 1.78 5.46 11.15
N ALA A 102 2.76 6.21 11.68
CA ALA A 102 2.58 6.95 12.92
C ALA A 102 2.13 8.38 12.59
N VAL A 103 0.91 8.73 12.97
CA VAL A 103 0.31 10.05 12.71
C VAL A 103 -0.25 10.68 13.99
N GLY A 104 -0.42 11.99 13.97
CA GLY A 104 -1.17 12.70 15.01
C GLY A 104 -2.67 12.39 14.92
N TYR A 105 -3.39 12.51 16.04
CA TYR A 105 -4.85 12.36 16.07
C TYR A 105 -5.55 13.68 15.77
N SER A 106 -5.25 14.25 14.59
CA SER A 106 -5.89 15.47 14.09
C SER A 106 -6.64 15.19 12.79
N PRO A 107 -7.76 15.90 12.51
CA PRO A 107 -8.48 15.78 11.24
C PRO A 107 -7.57 15.97 10.03
N SER A 108 -6.66 16.95 10.10
CA SER A 108 -5.71 17.26 9.01
C SER A 108 -4.72 16.11 8.75
N ALA A 109 -4.18 15.49 9.80
CA ALA A 109 -3.26 14.36 9.67
C ALA A 109 -3.97 13.13 9.08
N LEU A 110 -5.19 12.84 9.55
CA LEU A 110 -6.01 11.74 9.02
C LEU A 110 -6.41 11.98 7.57
N LEU A 111 -6.74 13.23 7.19
CA LEU A 111 -7.08 13.58 5.82
C LEU A 111 -5.88 13.43 4.87
N SER A 112 -4.70 13.90 5.28
CA SER A 112 -3.48 13.72 4.49
C SER A 112 -3.14 12.24 4.28
N LEU A 113 -3.36 11.39 5.30
CA LEU A 113 -3.18 9.95 5.16
C LEU A 113 -4.27 9.31 4.27
N ALA A 114 -5.51 9.77 4.38
CA ALA A 114 -6.62 9.30 3.57
C ALA A 114 -6.39 9.56 2.08
N GLU A 115 -5.89 10.74 1.72
CA GLU A 115 -5.52 11.09 0.33
C GLU A 115 -4.51 10.10 -0.25
N LYS A 116 -3.47 9.79 0.53
CA LYS A 116 -2.40 8.87 0.12
C LYS A 116 -2.90 7.43 -0.01
N LEU A 117 -3.71 6.98 0.94
CA LEU A 117 -4.22 5.61 0.95
C LEU A 117 -5.35 5.39 -0.05
N ALA A 118 -6.20 6.38 -0.30
CA ALA A 118 -7.29 6.28 -1.26
C ALA A 118 -6.76 6.02 -2.68
N GLU A 119 -5.72 6.75 -3.10
CA GLU A 119 -5.08 6.53 -4.40
C GLU A 119 -4.46 5.12 -4.50
N ALA A 120 -3.69 4.72 -3.49
CA ALA A 120 -3.01 3.43 -3.49
C ALA A 120 -4.02 2.27 -3.42
N CYS A 121 -5.03 2.36 -2.55
CA CYS A 121 -6.04 1.32 -2.41
C CYS A 121 -7.10 1.35 -3.52
N GLY A 122 -7.21 2.45 -4.28
CA GLY A 122 -8.22 2.63 -5.33
C GLY A 122 -9.62 2.85 -4.75
N GLU A 123 -9.71 3.54 -3.61
CA GLU A 123 -10.96 3.85 -2.92
C GLU A 123 -11.31 5.33 -3.02
N ASP A 124 -12.57 5.67 -2.74
CA ASP A 124 -12.95 7.06 -2.56
C ASP A 124 -12.26 7.68 -1.33
N ARG A 125 -11.78 8.91 -1.50
CA ARG A 125 -11.06 9.63 -0.43
C ARG A 125 -11.89 9.81 0.83
N ARG A 126 -13.20 10.09 0.70
CA ARG A 126 -14.08 10.29 1.85
C ARG A 126 -14.31 8.96 2.58
N GLU A 127 -14.53 7.89 1.83
CA GLU A 127 -14.67 6.54 2.43
C GLU A 127 -13.41 6.12 3.20
N MET A 128 -12.22 6.36 2.63
CA MET A 128 -10.95 6.09 3.31
C MET A 128 -10.78 6.95 4.57
N TYR A 129 -11.11 8.24 4.49
CA TYR A 129 -11.07 9.14 5.64
C TYR A 129 -12.00 8.67 6.77
N ASP A 130 -13.23 8.28 6.46
CA ASP A 130 -14.18 7.79 7.44
C ASP A 130 -13.73 6.48 8.09
N LYS A 131 -13.07 5.59 7.33
CA LYS A 131 -12.44 4.38 7.90
C LYS A 131 -11.33 4.73 8.87
N LEU A 132 -10.40 5.60 8.47
CA LEU A 132 -9.29 6.05 9.30
C LEU A 132 -9.80 6.71 10.58
N LYS A 133 -10.80 7.59 10.47
CA LYS A 133 -11.45 8.24 11.60
C LYS A 133 -12.09 7.23 12.55
N LYS A 134 -12.90 6.29 12.04
CA LYS A 134 -13.55 5.25 12.86
C LYS A 134 -12.55 4.32 13.55
N ALA A 135 -11.44 3.97 12.88
CA ALA A 135 -10.38 3.17 13.47
C ALA A 135 -9.66 3.95 14.57
N ALA A 136 -9.33 5.22 14.29
CA ALA A 136 -8.69 6.11 15.25
C ALA A 136 -9.56 6.32 16.50
N GLU A 137 -10.84 6.64 16.34
CA GLU A 137 -11.77 6.83 17.45
C GLU A 137 -11.90 5.58 18.34
N ARG A 138 -11.92 4.39 17.73
CA ARG A 138 -11.90 3.11 18.48
C ARG A 138 -10.60 2.95 19.26
N ALA A 139 -9.46 3.18 18.62
CA ALA A 139 -8.15 3.07 19.25
C ALA A 139 -8.01 4.01 20.46
N VAL A 140 -8.43 5.27 20.31
CA VAL A 140 -8.41 6.27 21.39
C VAL A 140 -9.31 5.85 22.54
N ARG A 141 -10.53 5.37 22.26
CA ARG A 141 -11.46 4.89 23.29
C ARG A 141 -10.91 3.70 24.08
N CYS A 142 -10.18 2.81 23.42
CA CYS A 142 -9.53 1.66 24.05
C CYS A 142 -8.29 2.04 24.87
N ALA A 143 -7.66 3.17 24.59
CA ALA A 143 -6.41 3.62 25.21
C ALA A 143 -6.58 4.47 26.49
N ARG A 144 -7.68 4.25 27.24
CA ARG A 144 -8.11 5.02 28.44
C ARG A 144 -6.93 5.64 29.22
N GLY A 145 -6.90 6.98 29.30
CA GLY A 145 -5.87 7.73 30.06
C GLY A 145 -4.67 8.25 29.25
N LEU A 146 -4.55 7.89 27.96
CA LEU A 146 -3.55 8.45 27.03
C LEU A 146 -4.08 9.63 26.19
N GLU A 147 -5.34 10.04 26.40
CA GLU A 147 -6.02 11.10 25.64
C GLU A 147 -5.23 12.42 25.64
N LYS A 148 -4.66 12.80 26.79
CA LYS A 148 -3.89 14.05 26.96
C LYS A 148 -2.65 14.14 26.08
N TRP A 149 -2.11 13.01 25.63
CA TRP A 149 -0.90 12.95 24.80
C TRP A 149 -1.20 13.01 23.30
N LEU A 150 -2.45 12.77 22.91
CA LEU A 150 -2.88 12.77 21.50
C LEU A 150 -3.12 14.19 20.97
N VAL A 151 -3.31 15.18 21.85
CA VAL A 151 -3.64 16.58 21.51
C VAL A 151 -2.39 17.47 21.38
N GLN A 152 -1.20 16.95 21.71
CA GLN A 152 0.06 17.72 21.68
C GLN A 152 0.90 17.50 20.41
N ALA A 153 0.38 16.79 19.40
CA ALA A 153 1.09 16.49 18.16
C ALA A 153 0.44 17.16 16.93
#